data_AF-A0A0U2DAX4-F1
#
_entry.id   AF-A0A0U2DAX4-F1
#
_cell.length_a   1.000
_cell.length_b   1.000
_cell.length_c   1.000
_cell.angle_alpha   90.00
_cell.angle_beta   90.00
_cell.angle_gamma   90.00
#
_symmetry.space_group_name_H-M   'P 1'
#
loop_
_entity.id
_entity.type
_entity.pdbx_description
1 polymer ?
#
loop_
_entity_poly.entity_id
_entity_poly.type
_entity_poly.pdbx_seq_one_letter_code
_entity_poly.pdbx_strand_id
1 'polypeptide(L)'
;MSSMTLFILFVSIIAILFLVLNLLFAPHNPYAEKFSSFECGFHSFLGQNRSQFNVKFFIFGLVFLLFDLEITLVFPFAVSQSLNSLYGLIIVLIFLVVITIGFVYELGKGALKIDSKQNIGPSNDSRPNTSISFIENSKTRN
;
A
#
# COMPACT_ATOMS: atom_id res chain seq x y z
N MET A 1 -24.23 -16.28 28.97
CA MET A 1 -23.44 -15.65 27.90
C MET A 1 -23.57 -16.52 26.65
N SER A 2 -23.83 -15.93 25.48
CA SER A 2 -23.92 -16.72 24.23
C SER A 2 -22.54 -17.26 23.87
N SER A 3 -22.45 -18.47 23.30
CA SER A 3 -21.19 -19.08 22.85
C SER A 3 -20.34 -18.12 21.99
N MET A 4 -21.00 -17.32 21.15
CA MET A 4 -20.33 -16.31 20.31
C MET A 4 -19.66 -15.20 21.12
N THR A 5 -20.30 -14.74 22.19
CA THR A 5 -19.71 -13.72 23.08
C THR A 5 -18.51 -14.25 23.85
N LEU A 6 -18.53 -15.54 24.22
CA LEU A 6 -17.39 -16.19 24.88
C LEU A 6 -16.21 -16.33 23.93
N PHE A 7 -16.44 -16.69 22.67
CA PHE A 7 -15.36 -16.85 21.69
C PHE A 7 -14.62 -15.53 21.40
N ILE A 8 -15.35 -14.44 21.15
CA ILE A 8 -14.75 -13.12 20.91
C ILE A 8 -13.90 -12.68 22.10
N LEU A 9 -14.45 -12.84 23.31
CA LEU A 9 -13.78 -12.45 24.54
C LEU A 9 -12.54 -13.32 24.80
N PHE A 10 -12.62 -14.63 24.55
CA PHE A 10 -11.52 -15.56 24.70
C PHE A 10 -10.34 -15.23 23.77
N VAL A 11 -10.60 -14.97 22.49
CA VAL A 11 -9.55 -14.59 21.52
C VAL A 11 -8.89 -13.26 21.91
N SER A 12 -9.67 -12.28 22.37
CA SER A 12 -9.08 -11.01 22.81
C SER A 12 -8.21 -11.18 24.08
N ILE A 13 -8.65 -12.01 25.02
CA ILE A 13 -7.89 -12.30 26.25
C ILE A 13 -6.58 -13.02 25.93
N ILE A 14 -6.60 -14.04 25.05
CA ILE A 14 -5.39 -14.79 24.73
C ILE A 14 -4.33 -13.90 24.05
N ALA A 15 -4.76 -12.98 23.19
CA ALA A 15 -3.86 -12.03 22.53
C ALA A 15 -3.19 -11.09 23.54
N ILE A 16 -3.97 -10.55 24.50
CA ILE A 16 -3.44 -9.70 25.57
C ILE A 16 -2.52 -10.50 26.50
N LEU A 17 -2.90 -11.74 26.84
CA LEU A 17 -2.09 -12.61 27.68
C LEU A 17 -0.71 -12.86 27.07
N PHE A 18 -0.63 -13.16 25.77
CA PHE A 18 0.65 -13.35 25.09
C PHE A 18 1.48 -12.07 25.01
N LEU A 19 0.84 -10.91 24.82
CA LEU A 19 1.53 -9.62 24.87
C LEU A 19 2.12 -9.35 26.26
N VAL A 20 1.37 -9.60 27.33
CA VAL A 20 1.81 -9.41 28.72
C VAL A 20 2.93 -10.41 29.08
N LEU A 21 2.80 -11.67 28.67
CA LEU A 21 3.85 -12.68 28.83
C LEU A 21 5.14 -12.24 28.12
N ASN A 22 5.05 -11.75 26.89
CA ASN A 22 6.23 -11.24 26.19
C ASN A 22 6.85 -10.06 26.92
N LEU A 23 6.04 -9.10 27.40
CA LEU A 23 6.56 -7.94 28.12
C LEU A 23 7.24 -8.31 29.46
N LEU A 24 6.73 -9.33 30.17
CA LEU A 24 7.28 -9.79 31.45
C LEU A 24 8.55 -10.63 31.29
N PHE A 25 8.60 -11.51 30.28
CA PHE A 25 9.70 -12.46 30.09
C PHE A 25 10.77 -12.01 29.09
N ALA A 26 10.48 -11.04 28.22
CA ALA A 26 11.46 -10.58 27.24
C ALA A 26 12.55 -9.72 27.89
N PRO A 27 13.85 -9.93 27.54
CA PRO A 27 14.93 -9.09 28.02
C PRO A 27 14.79 -7.67 27.45
N HIS A 28 14.59 -6.70 28.33
CA HIS A 28 14.47 -5.29 27.96
C HIS A 28 15.83 -4.58 28.11
N ASN A 29 16.59 -4.47 27.02
CA ASN A 29 17.82 -3.67 26.94
C ASN A 29 17.61 -2.44 26.02
N PRO A 30 17.29 -1.26 26.57
CA PRO A 30 17.11 -0.02 25.84
C PRO A 30 18.46 0.66 25.57
N TYR A 31 18.82 0.87 24.31
CA TYR A 31 20.00 1.64 23.90
C TYR A 31 19.58 2.70 22.86
N ALA A 32 20.25 3.85 22.84
CA ALA A 32 19.84 5.01 22.03
C ALA A 32 19.64 4.66 20.54
N GLU A 33 20.53 3.85 19.98
CA GLU A 33 20.51 3.45 18.57
C GLU A 33 19.40 2.44 18.24
N LYS A 34 18.84 1.75 19.26
CA LYS A 34 17.66 0.87 19.12
C LYS A 34 16.39 1.66 18.88
N PHE A 35 16.34 2.88 19.43
CA PHE A 35 15.18 3.75 19.38
C PHE A 35 15.17 4.65 18.14
N SER A 36 16.32 4.83 17.48
CA SER A 36 16.39 5.46 16.17
C SER A 36 15.96 4.51 15.06
N SER A 37 15.32 5.03 14.02
CA SER A 37 15.04 4.27 12.80
C SER A 37 16.36 3.81 12.16
N PHE A 38 16.39 2.56 11.70
CA PHE A 38 17.53 2.04 10.96
C PHE A 38 17.68 2.78 9.62
N GLU A 39 18.66 3.67 9.52
CA GLU A 39 19.03 4.35 8.28
C GLU A 39 20.47 3.93 7.90
N CYS A 40 20.64 3.32 6.74
CA CYS A 40 21.97 3.10 6.16
C CYS A 40 22.45 4.40 5.50
N GLY A 41 22.95 5.38 6.27
CA GLY A 41 23.54 6.60 5.70
C GLY A 41 23.32 7.86 6.52
N PHE A 42 23.31 9.00 5.83
CA PHE A 42 23.11 10.33 6.43
C PHE A 42 21.65 10.52 6.83
N HIS A 43 21.43 11.18 7.98
CA HIS A 43 20.11 11.55 8.46
C HIS A 43 19.32 12.30 7.39
N SER A 44 18.12 11.82 7.09
CA SER A 44 17.17 12.45 6.18
C SER A 44 17.04 13.95 6.54
N PHE A 45 17.26 14.83 5.56
CA PHE A 45 17.23 16.28 5.77
C PHE A 45 15.95 16.70 6.51
N LEU A 46 16.10 17.43 7.63
CA LEU A 46 14.99 17.99 8.40
C LEU A 46 14.14 18.88 7.48
N GLY A 47 12.97 18.39 7.03
CA GLY A 47 12.03 19.19 6.24
C GLY A 47 11.25 18.47 5.14
N GLN A 48 11.59 17.23 4.78
CA GLN A 48 10.90 16.49 3.70
C GLN A 48 10.37 15.12 4.19
N ASN A 49 9.31 15.13 5.01
CA ASN A 49 8.60 13.90 5.44
C ASN A 49 7.50 13.46 4.43
N ARG A 50 7.47 14.07 3.25
CA ARG A 50 6.48 13.77 2.19
C ARG A 50 7.22 13.08 1.06
N SER A 51 7.03 11.77 0.95
CA SER A 51 7.47 11.01 -0.21
C SER A 51 6.55 11.29 -1.40
N GLN A 52 7.13 11.42 -2.59
CA GLN A 52 6.36 11.56 -3.83
C GLN A 52 5.72 10.21 -4.16
N PHE A 53 4.41 10.10 -4.00
CA PHE A 53 3.66 8.90 -4.37
C PHE A 53 2.91 9.12 -5.69
N ASN A 54 2.75 8.05 -6.45
CA ASN A 54 2.02 8.10 -7.71
C ASN A 54 0.50 8.10 -7.45
N VAL A 55 -0.25 8.95 -8.16
CA VAL A 55 -1.73 9.01 -8.08
C VAL A 55 -2.40 7.68 -8.40
N LYS A 56 -1.72 6.79 -9.13
CA LYS A 56 -2.21 5.44 -9.46
C LYS A 56 -2.60 4.60 -8.23
N PHE A 57 -1.92 4.76 -7.09
CA PHE A 57 -2.29 4.06 -5.85
C PHE A 57 -3.64 4.54 -5.29
N PHE A 58 -3.97 5.82 -5.45
CA PHE A 58 -5.26 6.36 -5.05
C PHE A 58 -6.38 5.81 -5.94
N ILE A 59 -6.14 5.71 -7.25
CA ILE A 59 -7.12 5.18 -8.20
C ILE A 59 -7.45 3.72 -7.90
N PHE A 60 -6.45 2.92 -7.51
CA PHE A 60 -6.68 1.54 -7.04
C PHE A 60 -7.62 1.49 -5.82
N GLY A 61 -7.42 2.37 -4.83
CA GLY A 61 -8.29 2.47 -3.66
C GLY A 61 -9.72 2.89 -4.01
N LEU A 62 -9.89 3.81 -4.97
CA LEU A 62 -11.21 4.25 -5.42
C LEU A 62 -11.96 3.12 -6.15
N VAL A 63 -11.28 2.39 -7.02
CA VAL A 63 -11.85 1.22 -7.71
C VAL A 63 -12.23 0.12 -6.73
N PHE A 64 -11.40 -0.15 -5.71
CA PHE A 64 -11.74 -1.09 -4.64
C PHE A 64 -13.00 -0.66 -3.88
N LEU A 65 -13.11 0.63 -3.54
CA LEU A 65 -14.30 1.17 -2.87
C LEU A 65 -15.57 1.03 -3.71
N LEU A 66 -15.49 1.25 -5.02
CA LEU A 66 -16.64 1.05 -5.92
C LEU A 66 -17.07 -0.41 -5.99
N PHE A 67 -16.12 -1.35 -6.09
CA PHE A 67 -16.43 -2.78 -6.15
C PHE A 67 -16.98 -3.32 -4.81
N ASP A 68 -16.49 -2.82 -3.68
CA ASP A 68 -17.02 -3.16 -2.35
C ASP A 68 -18.48 -2.68 -2.18
N LEU A 69 -18.77 -1.48 -2.68
CA LEU A 69 -20.12 -0.92 -2.70
C LEU A 69 -21.05 -1.72 -3.62
N GLU A 70 -20.57 -2.17 -4.78
CA GLU A 70 -21.32 -3.03 -5.69
C GLU A 70 -21.79 -4.32 -5.00
N ILE A 71 -20.88 -5.04 -4.34
CA ILE A 71 -21.21 -6.28 -3.63
C ILE A 71 -22.21 -6.01 -2.49
N THR A 72 -22.01 -4.92 -1.75
CA THR A 72 -22.92 -4.51 -0.67
C THR A 72 -24.34 -4.24 -1.19
N LEU A 73 -24.50 -3.71 -2.40
CA LEU A 73 -25.81 -3.47 -3.02
C LEU A 73 -26.43 -4.74 -3.61
N VAL A 74 -25.62 -5.70 -4.07
CA VAL A 74 -26.10 -7.00 -4.56
C VAL A 74 -26.54 -7.92 -3.39
N PHE A 75 -25.94 -7.76 -2.21
CA PHE A 75 -26.17 -8.63 -1.06
C PHE A 75 -27.64 -8.72 -0.60
N PRO A 76 -28.41 -7.62 -0.42
CA PRO A 76 -29.82 -7.69 -0.05
C PRO A 76 -30.68 -8.47 -1.06
N PHE A 77 -30.39 -8.33 -2.36
CA PHE A 77 -31.07 -9.09 -3.39
C PHE A 77 -30.74 -10.58 -3.27
N ALA A 78 -29.48 -10.93 -3.05
CA ALA A 78 -29.07 -12.33 -2.85
C ALA A 78 -29.75 -12.98 -1.64
N VAL A 79 -29.89 -12.25 -0.53
CA VAL A 79 -30.56 -12.75 0.69
C VAL A 79 -32.08 -12.90 0.50
N SER A 80 -32.71 -12.01 -0.28
CA SER A 80 -34.17 -11.99 -0.49
C SER A 80 -34.62 -12.54 -1.84
N GLN A 81 -33.78 -13.37 -2.48
CA GLN A 81 -34.06 -13.94 -3.81
C GLN A 81 -35.39 -14.71 -3.87
N SER A 82 -35.81 -15.33 -2.77
CA SER A 82 -37.07 -16.09 -2.69
C SER A 82 -38.33 -15.21 -2.77
N LEU A 83 -38.23 -13.94 -2.39
CA LEU A 83 -39.34 -12.97 -2.41
C LEU A 83 -39.33 -12.13 -3.68
N ASN A 84 -38.16 -11.91 -4.27
CA ASN A 84 -38.01 -11.14 -5.47
C ASN A 84 -38.19 -12.02 -6.71
N SER A 85 -39.20 -11.69 -7.51
CA SER A 85 -39.39 -12.31 -8.83
C SER A 85 -38.25 -11.96 -9.80
N LEU A 86 -38.30 -12.50 -11.03
CA LEU A 86 -37.41 -12.20 -12.16
C LEU A 86 -37.14 -10.70 -12.35
N TYR A 87 -38.10 -9.84 -11.98
CA TYR A 87 -37.94 -8.39 -12.01
C TYR A 87 -36.74 -7.88 -11.19
N GLY A 88 -36.56 -8.38 -9.95
CA GLY A 88 -35.43 -7.98 -9.11
C GLY A 88 -34.09 -8.41 -9.70
N LEU A 89 -34.07 -9.59 -10.34
CA LEU A 89 -32.89 -10.11 -11.03
C LEU A 89 -32.48 -9.19 -12.19
N ILE A 90 -33.46 -8.73 -12.99
CA ILE A 90 -33.20 -7.83 -14.12
C ILE A 90 -32.61 -6.50 -13.63
N ILE A 91 -33.13 -5.94 -12.54
CA ILE A 91 -32.60 -4.68 -11.97
C ILE A 91 -31.16 -4.83 -11.52
N VAL A 92 -30.84 -5.90 -10.78
CA VAL A 92 -29.48 -6.16 -10.30
C VAL A 92 -28.52 -6.43 -11.46
N LEU A 93 -28.98 -7.13 -12.50
CA LEU A 93 -28.16 -7.39 -13.69
C LEU A 93 -27.86 -6.10 -14.46
N ILE A 94 -28.84 -5.22 -14.64
CA ILE A 94 -28.63 -3.89 -15.26
C ILE A 94 -27.64 -3.07 -14.43
N PHE A 95 -27.79 -3.08 -13.11
CA PHE A 95 -26.90 -2.37 -12.19
C PHE A 95 -25.44 -2.86 -12.32
N LEU A 96 -25.23 -4.18 -12.32
CA LEU A 96 -23.92 -4.83 -12.49
C LEU A 96 -23.29 -4.43 -13.83
N VAL A 97 -24.08 -4.45 -14.92
CA VAL A 97 -23.60 -4.06 -16.26
C VAL A 97 -23.13 -2.61 -16.30
N VAL A 98 -23.88 -1.68 -15.71
CA VAL A 98 -23.51 -0.25 -15.69
C VAL A 98 -22.19 -0.04 -14.95
N ILE A 99 -21.99 -0.68 -13.79
CA ILE A 99 -20.73 -0.58 -13.03
C ILE A 99 -19.58 -1.24 -13.79
N THR A 100 -19.82 -2.41 -14.37
CA THR A 100 -18.80 -3.14 -15.15
C THR A 100 -18.30 -2.31 -16.32
N ILE A 101 -19.18 -1.58 -17.02
CA ILE A 101 -18.78 -0.69 -18.11
C ILE A 101 -17.86 0.43 -17.60
N GLY A 102 -18.18 1.04 -16.46
CA GLY A 102 -17.33 2.05 -15.82
C GLY A 102 -15.95 1.49 -15.43
N PHE A 103 -15.92 0.27 -14.90
CA PHE A 103 -14.67 -0.42 -14.54
C PHE A 103 -13.80 -0.74 -15.78
N VAL A 104 -14.41 -1.25 -16.85
CA VAL A 104 -13.71 -1.55 -18.12
C VAL A 104 -13.14 -0.27 -18.73
N TYR A 105 -13.86 0.85 -18.64
CA TYR A 105 -13.36 2.15 -19.11
C TYR A 105 -12.11 2.61 -18.36
N GLU A 106 -12.08 2.50 -17.03
CA GLU A 106 -10.90 2.86 -16.22
C GLU A 106 -9.70 1.93 -16.49
N LEU A 107 -9.94 0.63 -16.72
CA LEU A 107 -8.90 -0.30 -17.16
C LEU A 107 -8.30 0.09 -18.51
N GLY A 108 -9.15 0.44 -19.49
CA GLY A 108 -8.71 0.86 -20.83
C GLY A 108 -7.86 2.13 -20.82
N LYS A 109 -8.09 3.02 -19.85
CA LYS A 109 -7.32 4.25 -19.66
C LYS A 109 -5.93 4.00 -19.06
N GLY A 110 -5.60 2.75 -18.69
CA GLY A 110 -4.31 2.38 -18.12
C GLY A 110 -4.08 2.93 -16.71
N ALA A 111 -5.14 3.30 -15.99
CA ALA A 111 -5.05 3.88 -14.66
C ALA A 111 -4.38 2.94 -13.63
N LEU A 112 -4.47 1.62 -13.85
CA LEU A 112 -3.85 0.59 -13.02
C LEU A 112 -2.41 0.22 -13.44
N LYS A 113 -1.89 0.74 -14.55
CA LYS A 113 -0.57 0.34 -15.03
C LYS A 113 0.52 1.02 -14.22
N ILE A 114 1.31 0.26 -13.46
CA ILE A 114 2.47 0.81 -12.77
C ILE A 114 3.63 0.89 -13.77
N ASP A 115 4.05 2.11 -14.12
CA ASP A 115 5.18 2.32 -15.03
C ASP A 115 6.47 2.44 -14.22
N SER A 116 7.43 1.57 -14.51
CA SER A 116 8.79 1.68 -13.98
C SER A 116 9.57 2.71 -14.79
N LYS A 117 10.03 3.77 -14.15
CA LYS A 117 10.80 4.87 -14.77
C LYS A 117 12.26 4.48 -15.11
N GLN A 118 12.54 3.20 -15.32
CA GLN A 118 13.89 2.66 -15.53
C GLN A 118 14.28 2.49 -17.01
N ASN A 119 13.65 3.21 -17.94
CA ASN A 119 13.95 3.06 -19.36
C ASN A 119 14.12 4.40 -20.09
N ILE A 120 15.09 5.20 -19.65
CA ILE A 120 15.55 6.39 -20.37
C ILE A 120 17.08 6.45 -20.31
N GLY A 121 17.72 6.14 -21.43
CA GLY A 121 19.08 6.56 -21.74
C GLY A 121 19.76 5.65 -22.78
N PRO A 122 19.96 6.09 -24.03
CA PRO A 122 21.14 5.66 -24.74
C PRO A 122 22.36 6.22 -23.97
N SER A 123 23.29 5.34 -23.62
CA SER A 123 24.57 5.71 -23.02
C SER A 123 25.42 6.50 -24.02
N ASN A 124 25.26 7.82 -24.06
CA ASN A 124 26.31 8.69 -24.59
C ASN A 124 27.13 9.19 -23.40
N ASP A 125 28.08 8.36 -22.99
CA ASP A 125 29.13 8.76 -22.07
C ASP A 125 30.06 9.73 -22.82
N SER A 126 29.81 11.02 -22.67
CA SER A 126 30.71 12.09 -23.10
C SER A 126 31.08 12.90 -21.87
N ARG A 127 31.79 12.26 -20.93
CA ARG A 127 32.45 12.97 -19.83
C ARG A 127 33.81 13.49 -20.31
N PRO A 128 34.08 14.81 -20.28
CA PRO A 128 35.44 15.30 -20.35
C PRO A 128 36.17 14.95 -19.03
N ASN A 129 37.41 14.47 -19.15
CA ASN A 129 38.28 14.09 -18.03
C ASN A 129 38.67 15.30 -17.18
N THR A 130 37.85 15.71 -16.21
CA THR A 130 38.18 16.80 -15.27
C THR A 130 38.59 16.30 -13.88
N SER A 131 39.01 15.04 -13.75
CA SER A 131 39.47 14.46 -12.47
C SER A 131 40.97 14.16 -12.38
N ILE A 132 41.77 14.47 -13.42
CA ILE A 132 43.24 14.33 -13.39
C ILE A 132 43.91 15.71 -13.22
N SER A 133 43.38 16.59 -12.35
CA SER A 133 44.12 17.80 -11.94
C SER A 133 44.33 17.89 -10.42
N PHE A 134 43.53 17.18 -9.64
CA PHE A 134 43.66 17.15 -8.18
C PHE A 134 44.80 16.28 -7.67
N ILE A 135 45.29 15.30 -8.45
CA ILE A 135 46.42 14.45 -8.06
C ILE A 135 47.77 15.05 -8.48
N GLU A 136 47.83 15.93 -9.49
CA GLU A 136 49.10 16.52 -9.92
C GLU A 136 49.60 17.59 -8.95
N ASN A 137 48.68 18.35 -8.32
CA ASN A 137 49.04 19.44 -7.41
C ASN A 137 49.45 18.97 -6.00
N SER A 138 49.39 17.67 -5.71
CA SER A 138 49.91 17.09 -4.45
C SER A 138 51.29 16.47 -4.60
N LYS A 139 51.84 16.37 -5.82
CA LYS A 139 53.17 15.77 -6.07
C LYS A 139 54.31 16.80 -6.22
N THR A 140 53.99 18.08 -6.38
CA THR A 140 54.96 19.18 -6.53
C THR A 140 55.24 19.95 -5.22
N ARG A 141 54.69 19.49 -4.09
CA ARG A 141 55.03 20.00 -2.74
C ARG A 141 55.79 18.94 -1.94
N ASN A 142 57.00 18.61 -2.41
CA ASN A 142 58.08 18.02 -1.62
C ASN A 142 59.40 18.69 -2.04
#